data_AF-A0A220W0J6-F1
#
_entry.id   AF-A0A220W0J6-F1
#
_cell.length_a   1.000
_cell.length_b   1.000
_cell.length_c   1.000
_cell.angle_alpha   90.00
_cell.angle_beta   90.00
_cell.angle_gamma   90.00
#
_symmetry.space_group_name_H-M   'P 1'
#
loop_
_entity.id
_entity.type
_entity.pdbx_description
1 polymer ?
#
loop_
_entity_poly.entity_id
_entity_poly.type
_entity_poly.pdbx_seq_one_letter_code
_entity_poly.pdbx_strand_id
1 'polypeptide(L)'
;IRLSISMADCRPRNVYPFGCRGQCASYTRVSPANFLEIDRQCKCCQVGEQVDLQVRLDCPKLKPPVGMVTVKSAKNCSCRPC
;
A
#
# COMPACT_ATOMS: atom_id res chain seq x y z
N ILE A 1 -5.50 -7.08 2.11
CA ILE A 1 -6.59 -6.31 1.45
C ILE A 1 -7.12 -7.17 0.31
N ARG A 2 -8.45 -7.32 0.13
CA ARG A 2 -9.00 -8.10 -0.99
C ARG A 2 -9.23 -7.16 -2.17
N LEU A 3 -8.66 -7.48 -3.33
CA LEU A 3 -8.84 -6.73 -4.57
C LEU A 3 -9.31 -7.67 -5.68
N SER A 4 -10.40 -7.30 -6.36
CA SER A 4 -10.91 -8.02 -7.53
C SER A 4 -10.42 -7.32 -8.79
N ILE A 5 -9.62 -8.00 -9.61
CA ILE A 5 -9.13 -7.48 -10.88
C ILE A 5 -10.03 -8.00 -11.99
N SER A 6 -10.56 -7.08 -12.80
CA SER A 6 -11.33 -7.39 -14.00
C SER A 6 -10.76 -6.62 -15.20
N MET A 7 -10.63 -7.31 -16.33
CA MET A 7 -10.23 -6.74 -17.61
C MET A 7 -11.22 -7.20 -18.68
N ALA A 8 -11.39 -6.42 -19.74
CA ALA A 8 -12.26 -6.79 -20.86
C ALA A 8 -11.86 -8.18 -21.41
N ASP A 9 -12.87 -9.00 -21.70
CA ASP A 9 -12.71 -10.34 -22.26
C ASP A 9 -11.89 -11.34 -21.40
N CYS A 10 -11.74 -11.04 -20.11
CA CYS A 10 -11.06 -11.87 -19.11
C CYS A 10 -11.97 -12.23 -17.94
N ARG A 11 -11.73 -13.41 -17.35
CA ARG A 11 -12.39 -13.83 -16.11
C ARG A 11 -11.81 -13.03 -14.93
N PRO A 12 -12.64 -12.45 -14.04
CA PRO A 12 -12.15 -11.74 -12.87
C PRO A 12 -11.30 -12.62 -11.96
N ARG A 13 -10.24 -12.05 -11.39
CA ARG A 13 -9.35 -12.75 -10.46
C ARG A 13 -9.21 -11.96 -9.16
N ASN A 14 -9.42 -12.63 -8.03
CA ASN A 14 -9.15 -12.05 -6.73
C ASN A 14 -7.65 -12.14 -6.41
N VAL A 15 -7.09 -11.05 -5.90
CA VAL A 15 -5.72 -10.98 -5.39
C VAL A 15 -5.69 -10.35 -4.00
N TYR A 16 -4.63 -10.65 -3.26
CA TYR A 16 -4.44 -10.19 -1.88
C TYR A 16 -3.13 -9.43 -1.74
N PRO A 17 -3.03 -8.19 -2.23
CA PRO A 17 -1.84 -7.38 -2.03
C PRO A 17 -1.66 -7.07 -0.53
N PHE A 18 -0.40 -6.97 -0.13
CA PHE A 18 -0.02 -6.48 1.18
C PHE A 18 -0.17 -4.97 1.23
N GLY A 19 -0.75 -4.46 2.32
CA GLY A 19 -0.97 -3.04 2.53
C GLY A 19 -0.70 -2.68 3.98
N CYS A 20 -0.36 -1.41 4.21
CA CYS A 20 0.06 -0.93 5.52
C CYS A 20 -1.13 -0.53 6.38
N ARG A 21 -1.19 -1.11 7.58
CA ARG A 21 -2.10 -0.74 8.65
C ARG A 21 -1.39 -0.95 9.98
N GLY A 22 -1.35 0.07 10.82
CA GLY A 22 -0.69 -0.02 12.12
C GLY A 22 -0.82 1.27 12.91
N GLN A 23 -0.34 1.24 14.15
CA GLN A 23 -0.24 2.40 15.03
C GLN A 23 1.23 2.80 15.13
N CYS A 24 1.48 4.11 15.17
CA CYS A 24 2.82 4.67 15.27
C CYS A 24 2.92 5.56 16.50
N ALA A 25 4.07 5.54 17.17
CA ALA A 25 4.33 6.45 18.27
C ALA A 25 4.36 7.90 17.78
N SER A 26 3.60 8.75 18.46
CA SER A 26 3.53 10.19 18.26
C SER A 26 3.53 10.88 19.62
N TYR A 27 3.94 12.15 19.65
CA TYR A 27 3.88 12.95 20.88
C TYR A 27 3.65 14.43 20.57
N THR A 28 3.13 15.12 21.59
CA THR A 28 3.06 16.57 21.68
C THR A 28 3.45 16.94 23.10
N ARG A 29 4.36 17.90 23.26
CA ARG A 29 4.80 18.41 24.57
C ARG A 29 5.25 19.86 24.45
N VAL A 30 5.27 20.60 25.56
CA VAL A 30 5.91 21.92 25.60
C VAL A 30 7.42 21.74 25.39
N SER A 31 8.04 22.61 24.60
CA SER A 31 9.48 22.54 24.33
C SER A 31 10.26 22.86 25.61
N PRO A 32 11.26 22.02 25.98
CA PRO A 32 12.12 22.31 27.13
C PRO A 32 13.12 23.44 26.84
N ALA A 33 13.32 23.80 25.57
CA ALA A 33 14.22 24.88 25.15
C ALA A 33 13.50 26.24 25.10
N ASN A 34 12.20 26.25 24.81
CA ASN A 34 11.38 27.45 24.79
C ASN A 34 9.95 27.12 25.23
N PHE A 35 9.55 27.57 26.42
CA PHE A 35 8.22 27.26 26.98
C PHE A 35 7.04 27.88 26.20
N LEU A 36 7.30 28.79 25.26
CA LEU A 36 6.30 29.34 24.35
C LEU A 36 6.08 28.47 23.10
N GLU A 37 6.90 27.44 22.91
CA GLU A 37 6.84 26.53 21.76
C GLU A 37 6.33 25.14 22.16
N ILE A 38 5.76 24.44 21.19
CA ILE A 38 5.27 23.07 21.33
C ILE A 38 6.07 22.16 20.40
N ASP A 39 6.79 21.20 20.98
CA ASP A 39 7.37 20.11 20.22
C ASP A 39 6.26 19.13 19.84
N ARG A 40 6.15 18.79 18.55
CA ARG A 40 5.32 17.67 18.10
C ARG A 40 6.07 16.76 17.17
N GLN A 41 5.78 15.47 17.27
CA GLN A 41 6.15 14.48 16.27
C GLN A 41 4.93 13.60 15.97
N CYS A 42 4.42 13.70 14.75
CA CYS A 42 3.37 12.80 14.26
C CYS A 42 3.99 11.81 13.27
N LYS A 43 3.67 10.52 13.43
CA LYS A 43 4.12 9.48 12.51
C LYS A 43 2.92 8.71 11.97
N CYS A 44 2.97 8.42 10.68
CA CYS A 44 1.98 7.68 9.93
C CYS A 44 2.55 6.31 9.55
N CYS A 45 1.74 5.26 9.64
CA CYS A 45 2.12 3.94 9.12
C CYS A 45 2.06 3.99 7.59
N GLN A 46 3.23 4.13 6.96
CA GLN A 46 3.36 4.33 5.52
C GLN A 46 4.08 3.15 4.85
N VAL A 47 3.86 3.02 3.54
CA VAL A 47 4.58 2.07 2.70
C VAL A 47 6.05 2.47 2.65
N GLY A 48 6.95 1.55 2.99
CA GLY A 48 8.39 1.79 2.85
C GLY A 48 8.86 1.46 1.44
N GLU A 49 8.86 0.18 1.10
CA GLU A 49 9.16 -0.32 -0.24
C GLU A 49 7.89 -0.86 -0.92
N GLN A 50 7.80 -0.64 -2.24
CA GLN A 50 6.75 -1.18 -3.09
C GLN A 50 7.32 -2.26 -4.02
N VAL A 51 6.48 -3.23 -4.37
CA VAL A 51 6.79 -4.27 -5.34
C VAL A 51 5.65 -4.40 -6.34
N ASP A 52 6.02 -4.76 -7.57
CA ASP A 52 5.09 -5.07 -8.64
C ASP A 52 4.77 -6.57 -8.65
N LEU A 53 3.49 -6.90 -8.53
CA LEU A 53 2.98 -8.25 -8.68
C LEU A 53 2.40 -8.39 -10.08
N GLN A 54 2.94 -9.30 -10.89
CA GLN A 54 2.34 -9.67 -12.17
C GLN A 54 1.23 -10.68 -11.95
N VAL A 55 -0.01 -10.27 -12.27
CA VAL A 55 -1.19 -11.11 -12.15
C VAL A 55 -1.61 -11.59 -13.52
N ARG A 56 -1.56 -12.90 -13.71
CA ARG A 56 -2.06 -13.56 -14.92
C ARG A 56 -3.57 -13.72 -14.85
N LEU A 57 -4.28 -13.23 -15.86
CA LEU A 57 -5.71 -13.39 -16.05
C LEU A 57 -5.98 -14.41 -17.17
N ASP A 58 -7.06 -15.16 -17.01
CA ASP A 58 -7.58 -16.07 -18.04
C ASP A 58 -8.52 -15.30 -18.97
N CYS A 59 -8.14 -15.18 -20.24
CA CYS A 59 -8.79 -14.31 -21.22
C CYS A 59 -9.15 -15.11 -22.47
N PRO A 60 -10.24 -15.89 -22.45
CA PRO A 60 -10.52 -16.91 -23.48
C PRO A 60 -10.70 -16.36 -24.90
N LYS A 61 -10.97 -15.06 -25.06
CA LYS A 61 -11.15 -14.42 -26.37
C LYS A 61 -9.88 -13.76 -26.92
N LEU A 62 -8.80 -13.68 -26.13
CA LEU A 62 -7.52 -13.14 -26.58
C LEU A 62 -6.67 -14.24 -27.26
N LYS A 63 -5.74 -13.83 -28.13
CA LYS A 63 -4.69 -14.69 -28.71
C LYS A 63 -3.32 -14.06 -28.43
N PRO A 64 -2.55 -14.56 -27.44
CA PRO A 64 -2.79 -15.71 -26.57
C PRO A 64 -3.93 -15.49 -25.55
N PRO A 65 -4.55 -16.55 -25.00
CA PRO A 65 -5.72 -16.45 -24.10
C PRO A 65 -5.34 -16.00 -22.68
N VAL A 66 -4.41 -15.07 -22.57
CA VAL A 66 -3.78 -14.68 -21.32
C VAL A 66 -3.64 -13.17 -21.29
N GLY A 67 -4.16 -12.56 -20.24
CA GLY A 67 -3.91 -11.16 -19.90
C GLY A 67 -2.90 -11.06 -18.77
N MET A 68 -2.05 -10.04 -18.77
CA MET A 68 -1.20 -9.70 -17.63
C MET A 68 -1.59 -8.34 -17.10
N VAL A 69 -1.77 -8.25 -15.79
CA VAL A 69 -2.03 -6.99 -15.09
C VAL A 69 -0.99 -6.83 -13.99
N THR A 70 -0.36 -5.67 -13.93
CA THR A 70 0.57 -5.32 -12.86
C THR A 70 -0.19 -4.71 -11.70
N VAL A 71 0.00 -5.25 -10.49
CA VAL A 71 -0.60 -4.74 -9.26
C VAL A 71 0.49 -4.33 -8.29
N LYS A 72 0.42 -3.10 -7.79
CA LYS A 72 1.31 -2.62 -6.73
C LYS A 72 0.95 -3.26 -5.39
N SER A 73 1.95 -3.72 -4.66
CA SER A 73 1.84 -4.19 -3.27
C SER A 73 2.93 -3.54 -2.43
N ALA A 74 2.65 -3.30 -1.14
CA ALA A 74 3.72 -2.99 -0.20
C ALA A 74 4.62 -4.22 -0.03
N LYS A 75 5.91 -4.01 0.21
CA LYS A 75 6.87 -5.04 0.66
C LYS A 75 7.11 -4.93 2.16
N ASN A 76 7.15 -3.71 2.68
CA ASN A 76 7.24 -3.43 4.10
C ASN A 76 6.49 -2.13 4.45
N CYS A 77 6.28 -1.94 5.75
CA CYS A 77 5.65 -0.76 6.32
C CYS A 77 6.55 -0.17 7.39
N SER A 78 6.56 1.15 7.52
CA SER A 78 7.37 1.85 8.51
C SER A 78 6.64 3.09 9.02
N CYS A 79 6.92 3.47 10.26
CA CYS A 79 6.43 4.72 10.83
C CYS A 79 7.30 5.88 10.34
N ARG A 80 6.74 6.73 9.48
CA ARG A 80 7.40 7.90 8.93
C ARG A 80 6.67 9.17 9.35
N PRO A 81 7.34 10.33 9.39
CA PRO A 81 6.65 11.59 9.62
C PRO A 81 5.42 11.69 8.69
N CYS A 82 4.28 12.03 9.31
CA CYS A 82 3.22 12.69 8.57
C CYS A 82 3.74 14.10 8.25
#